data_AF-A0A4D4IW35-F1
#
_entry.id   AF-A0A4D4IW35-F1
#
_cell.length_a   1.000
_cell.length_b   1.000
_cell.length_c   1.000
_cell.angle_alpha   90.00
_cell.angle_beta   90.00
_cell.angle_gamma   90.00
#
_symmetry.space_group_name_H-M   'P 1'
#
loop_
_entity.id
_entity.type
_entity.pdbx_description
1 polymer ?
#
loop_
_entity_poly.entity_id
_entity_poly.type
_entity_poly.pdbx_seq_one_letter_code
_entity_poly.pdbx_strand_id
1 'polypeptide(L)'
;MAAPTIVGIVAVMVIVLVLLSMLVRQLAQHRHLRRVFGPEYEHAVASAESRRAAERELAEREKRHDDLELRPIPPTARERYTRRWNQVQEEFVDKPTEAVAEADQLLTELMAERGYPTQGFEQQLGDLSVEHAETVSSYREAHAISQRNRSGEASTEELRTAMVRYRGLFDDLLRHGTPGGGARSR
;
A
#
# COMPACT_ATOMS: atom_id res chain seq x y z
N MET A 1 21.87 -47.89 32.39
CA MET A 1 22.39 -47.09 31.23
C MET A 1 21.23 -46.46 30.42
N ALA A 2 20.25 -45.82 31.07
CA ALA A 2 19.08 -45.23 30.40
C ALA A 2 19.04 -43.70 30.45
N ALA A 3 19.74 -43.07 31.40
CA ALA A 3 19.81 -41.62 31.54
C ALA A 3 20.42 -40.89 30.31
N PRO A 4 21.57 -41.33 29.74
CA PRO A 4 22.16 -40.60 28.61
C PRO A 4 21.35 -40.73 27.31
N THR A 5 20.63 -41.85 27.11
CA THR A 5 19.77 -42.05 25.95
C THR A 5 18.49 -41.23 26.05
N ILE A 6 17.87 -41.13 27.24
CA ILE A 6 16.69 -40.28 27.47
C ILE A 6 17.04 -38.80 27.25
N VAL A 7 18.18 -38.33 27.77
CA VAL A 7 18.63 -36.93 27.58
C VAL A 7 18.86 -36.63 26.09
N GLY A 8 19.47 -37.55 25.34
CA GLY A 8 19.66 -37.41 23.89
C GLY A 8 18.34 -37.30 23.11
N ILE A 9 17.36 -38.15 23.44
CA ILE A 9 16.04 -38.13 22.79
C ILE A 9 15.29 -36.83 23.08
N VAL A 10 15.31 -36.36 24.33
CA VAL A 10 14.67 -35.09 24.71
C VAL A 10 15.31 -33.91 23.98
N ALA A 11 16.65 -33.86 23.90
CA ALA A 11 17.35 -32.79 23.19
C ALA A 11 16.99 -32.76 21.70
N VAL A 12 16.98 -33.92 21.02
CA VAL A 12 16.56 -34.02 19.62
C VAL A 12 15.10 -33.59 19.45
N MET A 13 14.21 -34.01 20.36
CA MET A 13 12.80 -33.64 20.30
C MET A 13 12.59 -32.12 20.46
N VAL A 14 13.32 -31.45 21.35
CA VAL A 14 13.28 -30.00 21.49
C VAL A 14 13.76 -29.31 20.22
N ILE A 15 14.86 -29.77 19.61
CA ILE A 15 15.36 -29.21 18.35
C ILE A 15 14.31 -29.36 17.24
N VAL A 16 13.72 -30.55 17.12
CA VAL A 16 12.66 -30.82 16.13
C VAL A 16 11.45 -29.91 16.35
N LEU A 17 11.02 -29.71 17.59
CA LEU A 17 9.91 -28.81 17.92
C LEU A 17 10.23 -27.34 17.57
N VAL A 18 11.45 -26.88 17.84
CA VAL A 18 11.88 -25.52 17.46
C VAL A 18 11.88 -25.37 15.93
N LEU A 19 12.44 -26.34 15.20
CA LEU A 19 12.47 -26.31 13.73
C LEU A 19 11.06 -26.34 13.13
N LEU A 20 10.16 -27.18 13.66
CA LEU A 20 8.76 -27.22 13.24
C LEU A 20 8.06 -25.89 13.51
N SER A 21 8.27 -25.29 14.69
CA SER A 21 7.71 -23.98 15.03
C SER A 21 8.18 -22.88 14.08
N MET A 22 9.49 -22.85 13.75
CA MET A 22 10.04 -21.90 12.78
C MET A 22 9.43 -22.10 11.39
N LEU A 23 9.29 -23.35 10.94
CA LEU A 23 8.71 -23.67 9.64
C LEU A 23 7.23 -23.22 9.54
N VAL A 24 6.43 -23.51 10.57
CA VAL A 24 5.02 -23.08 10.62
C VAL A 24 4.89 -21.56 10.60
N ARG A 25 5.71 -20.85 11.40
CA ARG A 25 5.73 -19.39 11.43
C ARG A 25 6.10 -18.80 10.07
N GLN A 26 7.08 -19.37 9.39
CA GLN A 26 7.54 -18.89 8.09
C GLN A 26 6.45 -19.07 7.02
N LEU A 27 5.76 -20.22 7.02
CA LEU A 27 4.63 -20.46 6.11
C LEU A 27 3.43 -19.56 6.40
N ALA A 28 3.16 -19.28 7.67
CA ALA A 28 2.09 -18.38 8.09
C ALA A 28 2.39 -16.93 7.66
N GLN A 29 3.62 -16.45 7.86
CA GLN A 29 4.06 -15.11 7.48
C GLN A 29 3.94 -14.89 5.97
N HIS A 30 4.37 -15.86 5.16
CA HIS A 30 4.24 -15.77 3.72
C HIS A 30 2.77 -15.63 3.26
N ARG A 31 1.86 -16.44 3.84
CA ARG A 31 0.43 -16.35 3.51
C ARG A 31 -0.19 -15.03 3.97
N HIS A 32 0.28 -14.51 5.10
CA HIS A 32 -0.14 -13.22 5.65
C HIS A 32 0.27 -12.07 4.72
N LEU A 33 1.55 -11.99 4.34
CA LEU A 33 2.04 -10.94 3.44
C LEU A 33 1.33 -10.98 2.07
N ARG A 34 1.11 -12.16 1.50
CA ARG A 34 0.31 -12.30 0.27
C ARG A 34 -1.13 -11.81 0.42
N ARG A 35 -1.73 -12.00 1.60
CA ARG A 35 -3.10 -11.56 1.87
C ARG A 35 -3.18 -10.04 2.04
N VAL A 36 -2.21 -9.44 2.74
CA VAL A 36 -2.16 -7.99 3.00
C VAL A 36 -1.80 -7.23 1.72
N PHE A 37 -0.70 -7.60 1.06
CA PHE A 37 -0.16 -6.85 -0.08
C PHE A 37 -0.74 -7.28 -1.43
N GLY A 38 -1.45 -8.42 -1.52
CA GLY A 38 -2.13 -8.84 -2.75
C GLY A 38 -1.22 -8.76 -4.01
N PRO A 39 -1.59 -7.97 -5.03
CA PRO A 39 -0.76 -7.77 -6.23
C PRO A 39 0.63 -7.16 -5.97
N GLU A 40 0.77 -6.31 -4.96
CA GLU A 40 2.06 -5.69 -4.60
C GLU A 40 3.04 -6.73 -4.07
N TYR A 41 2.57 -7.83 -3.47
CA TYR A 41 3.44 -8.94 -3.10
C TYR A 41 4.18 -9.51 -4.33
N GLU A 42 3.44 -9.78 -5.41
CA GLU A 42 4.03 -10.34 -6.62
C GLU A 42 4.96 -9.32 -7.30
N HIS A 43 4.63 -8.03 -7.23
CA HIS A 43 5.52 -6.96 -7.71
C HIS A 43 6.83 -6.91 -6.91
N ALA A 44 6.76 -6.90 -5.58
CA ALA A 44 7.94 -6.87 -4.72
C ALA A 44 8.83 -8.11 -4.90
N VAL A 45 8.25 -9.29 -5.08
CA VAL A 45 9.00 -10.52 -5.37
C VAL A 45 9.64 -10.48 -6.75
N ALA A 46 8.98 -9.89 -7.74
CA ALA A 46 9.52 -9.76 -9.09
C ALA A 46 10.68 -8.75 -9.18
N SER A 47 10.68 -7.70 -8.34
CA SER A 47 11.72 -6.68 -8.33
C SER A 47 12.91 -7.00 -7.41
N ALA A 48 12.74 -7.87 -6.42
CA ALA A 48 13.78 -8.17 -5.43
C ALA A 48 14.78 -9.24 -5.88
N GLU A 49 16.00 -9.19 -5.34
CA GLU A 49 17.05 -10.20 -5.58
C GLU A 49 16.66 -11.61 -5.13
N SER A 50 15.80 -11.69 -4.12
CA SER A 50 15.26 -12.96 -3.65
C SER A 50 13.90 -12.74 -2.99
N ARG A 51 13.06 -13.77 -3.04
CA ARG A 51 11.78 -13.79 -2.33
C ARG A 51 11.92 -13.50 -0.83
N ARG A 52 12.98 -14.00 -0.19
CA ARG A 52 13.25 -13.75 1.24
C ARG A 52 13.62 -12.28 1.51
N ALA A 53 14.21 -11.58 0.54
CA ALA A 53 14.47 -10.15 0.66
C ALA A 53 13.15 -9.36 0.53
N ALA A 54 12.33 -9.67 -0.48
CA ALA A 54 11.01 -9.06 -0.67
C ALA A 54 10.11 -9.25 0.56
N GLU A 55 9.97 -10.48 1.07
CA GLU A 55 9.14 -10.76 2.25
C GLU A 55 9.63 -10.00 3.50
N ARG A 56 10.94 -9.77 3.65
CA ARG A 56 11.48 -8.98 4.76
C ARG A 56 11.13 -7.51 4.61
N GLU A 57 11.30 -6.95 3.42
CA GLU A 57 10.94 -5.56 3.13
C GLU A 57 9.44 -5.31 3.34
N LEU A 58 8.57 -6.20 2.85
CA LEU A 58 7.13 -6.11 3.03
C LEU A 58 6.73 -6.17 4.52
N ALA A 59 7.37 -7.05 5.29
CA ALA A 59 7.14 -7.11 6.74
C ALA A 59 7.61 -5.83 7.46
N GLU A 60 8.68 -5.20 7.00
CA GLU A 60 9.12 -3.91 7.52
C GLU A 60 8.18 -2.77 7.14
N ARG A 61 7.61 -2.78 5.92
CA ARG A 61 6.58 -1.82 5.50
C ARG A 61 5.34 -1.94 6.38
N GLU A 62 4.84 -3.15 6.60
CA GLU A 62 3.70 -3.42 7.49
C GLU A 62 3.98 -2.90 8.90
N LYS A 63 5.15 -3.22 9.47
CA LYS A 63 5.52 -2.71 10.79
C LYS A 63 5.57 -1.18 10.86
N ARG A 64 6.15 -0.51 9.86
CA ARG A 64 6.18 0.96 9.82
C ARG A 64 4.78 1.55 9.69
N HIS A 65 3.92 0.92 8.90
CA HIS A 65 2.53 1.31 8.75
C HIS A 65 1.76 1.20 10.08
N ASP A 66 1.99 0.14 10.85
CA ASP A 66 1.38 -0.03 12.18
C ASP A 66 1.77 1.09 13.17
N ASP A 67 2.94 1.71 12.98
CA ASP A 67 3.41 2.85 13.77
C ASP A 67 2.83 4.20 13.29
N LEU A 68 2.07 4.24 12.17
CA LEU A 68 1.46 5.46 11.65
C LEU A 68 0.18 5.83 12.41
N GLU A 69 0.05 7.11 12.76
CA GLU A 69 -1.18 7.66 13.33
C GLU A 69 -2.20 8.02 12.23
N LEU A 70 -2.77 7.00 11.58
CA LEU A 70 -3.74 7.19 10.51
C LEU A 70 -5.09 7.68 11.05
N ARG A 71 -5.67 8.68 10.38
CA ARG A 71 -6.92 9.32 10.79
C ARG A 71 -8.01 9.11 9.74
N PRO A 72 -9.24 8.80 10.17
CA PRO A 72 -10.37 8.78 9.26
C PRO A 72 -10.64 10.19 8.73
N ILE A 73 -10.93 10.30 7.43
CA ILE A 73 -11.31 11.57 6.82
C ILE A 73 -12.72 11.96 7.29
N PRO A 74 -12.88 13.11 7.98
CA PRO A 74 -14.19 13.53 8.47
C PRO A 74 -15.16 13.81 7.30
N PRO A 75 -16.47 13.66 7.49
CA PRO A 75 -17.46 13.84 6.41
C PRO A 75 -17.33 15.18 5.68
N THR A 76 -17.06 16.26 6.41
CA THR A 76 -16.86 17.60 5.84
C THR A 76 -15.62 17.69 4.95
N ALA A 77 -14.53 17.02 5.32
CA ALA A 77 -13.33 16.93 4.50
C ALA A 77 -13.57 16.06 3.26
N ARG A 78 -14.30 14.94 3.40
CA ARG A 78 -14.71 14.09 2.27
C ARG A 78 -15.45 14.92 1.22
N GLU A 79 -16.47 15.67 1.61
CA GLU A 79 -17.21 16.55 0.70
C GLU A 79 -16.31 17.61 0.04
N ARG A 80 -15.39 18.21 0.80
CA ARG A 80 -14.41 19.18 0.28
C ARG A 80 -13.51 18.54 -0.78
N TYR A 81 -12.93 17.38 -0.51
CA TYR A 81 -12.09 16.66 -1.46
C TYR A 81 -12.86 16.20 -2.68
N THR A 82 -14.09 15.70 -2.53
CA THR A 82 -14.93 15.31 -3.66
C THR A 82 -15.24 16.50 -4.57
N ARG A 83 -15.56 17.68 -4.01
CA ARG A 83 -15.77 18.89 -4.82
C ARG A 83 -14.51 19.30 -5.59
N ARG A 84 -13.35 19.29 -4.93
CA ARG A 84 -12.06 19.60 -5.57
C ARG A 84 -11.73 18.60 -6.68
N TRP A 85 -11.94 17.31 -6.42
CA TRP A 85 -11.75 16.27 -7.43
C TRP A 85 -12.62 16.51 -8.67
N ASN A 86 -13.90 16.84 -8.48
CA ASN A 86 -14.80 17.13 -9.60
C ASN A 86 -14.34 18.35 -10.40
N GLN A 87 -13.88 19.41 -9.72
CA GLN A 87 -13.31 20.59 -10.38
C GLN A 87 -12.10 20.21 -11.25
N VAL A 88 -11.17 19.43 -10.72
CA VAL A 88 -10.01 18.94 -11.48
C VAL A 88 -10.44 18.13 -12.71
N GLN A 89 -11.48 17.31 -12.60
CA GLN A 89 -12.03 16.57 -13.74
C GLN A 89 -12.68 17.46 -14.80
N GLU A 90 -13.37 18.52 -14.39
CA GLU A 90 -13.94 19.51 -15.32
C GLU A 90 -12.82 20.25 -16.05
N GLU A 91 -11.79 20.69 -15.32
CA GLU A 91 -10.64 21.41 -15.88
C GLU A 91 -9.82 20.55 -16.86
N PHE A 92 -9.82 19.22 -16.70
CA PHE A 92 -9.10 18.30 -17.59
C PHE A 92 -9.53 18.43 -19.07
N VAL A 93 -10.78 18.84 -19.34
CA VAL A 93 -11.29 18.99 -20.71
C VAL A 93 -10.54 20.08 -21.46
N ASP A 94 -10.29 21.21 -20.79
CA ASP A 94 -9.64 22.38 -21.40
C ASP A 94 -8.13 22.39 -21.15
N LYS A 95 -7.70 21.82 -20.01
CA LYS A 95 -6.33 21.92 -19.47
C LYS A 95 -5.87 20.56 -18.92
N PRO A 96 -5.65 19.55 -19.78
CA PRO A 96 -5.36 18.19 -19.33
C PRO A 96 -4.02 18.06 -18.60
N THR A 97 -3.01 18.85 -18.99
CA THR A 97 -1.68 18.83 -18.36
C THR A 97 -1.75 19.37 -16.93
N GLU A 98 -2.42 20.51 -16.73
CA GLU A 98 -2.59 21.12 -15.41
C GLU A 98 -3.47 20.26 -14.50
N ALA A 99 -4.58 19.73 -15.02
CA ALA A 99 -5.49 18.91 -14.24
C ALA A 99 -4.82 17.62 -13.72
N VAL A 100 -3.97 16.96 -14.50
CA VAL A 100 -3.23 15.77 -14.03
C VAL A 100 -2.23 16.12 -12.92
N ALA A 101 -1.56 17.28 -13.01
CA ALA A 101 -0.67 17.74 -11.95
C ALA A 101 -1.45 18.10 -10.67
N GLU A 102 -2.61 18.74 -10.81
CA GLU A 102 -3.48 19.07 -9.68
C GLU A 102 -4.08 17.82 -9.02
N ALA A 103 -4.43 16.79 -9.79
CA ALA A 103 -4.89 15.51 -9.25
C ALA A 103 -3.82 14.83 -8.38
N ASP A 104 -2.55 14.85 -8.82
CA ASP A 104 -1.40 14.32 -8.05
C ASP A 104 -1.22 15.09 -6.73
N GLN A 105 -1.32 16.42 -6.78
CA GLN A 105 -1.26 17.26 -5.58
C GLN A 105 -2.44 17.00 -4.63
N LEU A 106 -3.66 16.92 -5.16
CA LEU A 106 -4.88 16.66 -4.38
C LEU A 106 -4.80 15.33 -3.63
N LEU A 107 -4.28 14.29 -4.28
CA LEU A 107 -4.00 12.99 -3.67
C LEU A 107 -2.95 13.11 -2.56
N THR A 108 -1.86 13.83 -2.80
CA THR A 108 -0.81 14.05 -1.80
C THR A 108 -1.36 14.77 -0.55
N GLU A 109 -2.20 15.78 -0.74
CA GLU A 109 -2.87 16.48 0.35
C GLU A 109 -3.83 15.55 1.12
N LEU A 110 -4.62 14.74 0.41
CA LEU A 110 -5.52 13.77 1.03
C LEU A 110 -4.75 12.73 1.86
N MET A 111 -3.63 12.25 1.35
CA MET A 111 -2.74 11.33 2.06
C MET A 111 -2.15 11.98 3.33
N ALA A 112 -1.71 13.23 3.23
CA ALA A 112 -1.22 13.98 4.39
C ALA A 112 -2.32 14.17 5.45
N GLU A 113 -3.56 14.49 5.05
CA GLU A 113 -4.69 14.63 5.99
C GLU A 113 -5.05 13.30 6.68
N ARG A 114 -4.84 12.16 5.99
CA ARG A 114 -4.92 10.82 6.59
C ARG A 114 -3.77 10.50 7.53
N GLY A 115 -2.66 11.24 7.50
CA GLY A 115 -1.48 10.99 8.33
C GLY A 115 -0.39 10.16 7.64
N TYR A 116 -0.47 9.92 6.33
CA TYR A 116 0.61 9.27 5.61
C TYR A 116 1.81 10.22 5.45
N PRO A 117 3.05 9.71 5.59
CA PRO A 117 4.24 10.45 5.21
C PRO A 117 4.20 10.80 3.72
N THR A 118 4.44 12.07 3.39
CA THR A 118 4.46 12.58 2.00
C THR A 118 5.87 12.92 1.53
N GLN A 119 6.90 12.58 2.31
CA GLN A 119 8.29 12.79 1.94
C GLN A 119 8.81 11.55 1.22
N GLY A 120 9.08 11.69 -0.08
CA GLY A 120 9.64 10.62 -0.90
C GLY A 120 8.57 9.65 -1.43
N PHE A 121 8.45 9.59 -2.75
CA PHE A 121 7.42 8.82 -3.45
C PHE A 121 7.48 7.31 -3.17
N GLU A 122 8.68 6.71 -3.20
CA GLU A 122 8.82 5.27 -2.97
C GLU A 122 8.44 4.86 -1.54
N GLN A 123 8.75 5.71 -0.56
CA GLN A 123 8.34 5.48 0.83
C GLN A 123 6.82 5.58 0.95
N GLN A 124 6.22 6.63 0.39
CA GLN A 124 4.78 6.83 0.38
C GLN A 124 4.04 5.65 -0.28
N LEU A 125 4.54 5.12 -1.40
CA LEU A 125 4.00 3.92 -2.02
C LEU A 125 4.11 2.69 -1.12
N GLY A 126 5.25 2.51 -0.46
CA GLY A 126 5.47 1.43 0.49
C GLY A 126 4.45 1.48 1.64
N ASP A 127 4.23 2.66 2.20
CA ASP A 127 3.30 2.85 3.32
C ASP A 127 1.83 2.68 2.85
N LEU A 128 1.45 3.21 1.69
CA LEU A 128 0.11 3.00 1.10
C LEU A 128 -0.18 1.52 0.81
N SER A 129 0.83 0.76 0.39
CA SER A 129 0.62 -0.62 -0.10
C SER A 129 0.05 -1.60 0.93
N VAL A 130 0.03 -1.23 2.21
CA VAL A 130 -0.53 -2.03 3.30
C VAL A 130 -2.06 -1.98 3.34
N GLU A 131 -2.65 -0.78 3.23
CA GLU A 131 -4.12 -0.58 3.21
C GLU A 131 -4.70 -0.48 1.79
N HIS A 132 -3.88 -0.06 0.82
CA HIS A 132 -4.30 0.33 -0.53
C HIS A 132 -3.61 -0.51 -1.61
N ALA A 133 -3.37 -1.80 -1.31
CA ALA A 133 -2.63 -2.74 -2.16
C ALA A 133 -3.17 -2.86 -3.60
N GLU A 134 -4.49 -2.75 -3.78
CA GLU A 134 -5.11 -2.86 -5.10
C GLU A 134 -4.91 -1.60 -5.96
N THR A 135 -4.80 -0.42 -5.33
CA THR A 135 -4.76 0.86 -6.03
C THR A 135 -3.36 1.45 -6.13
N VAL A 136 -2.41 0.99 -5.31
CA VAL A 136 -1.02 1.49 -5.27
C VAL A 136 -0.28 1.32 -6.61
N SER A 137 -0.53 0.21 -7.33
CA SER A 137 0.04 -0.03 -8.67
C SER A 137 -0.45 1.01 -9.69
N SER A 138 -1.74 1.31 -9.67
CA SER A 138 -2.34 2.34 -10.53
C SER A 138 -1.82 3.73 -10.18
N TYR A 139 -1.64 4.03 -8.90
CA TYR A 139 -1.02 5.28 -8.47
C TYR A 139 0.43 5.40 -8.95
N ARG A 140 1.23 4.33 -8.85
CA ARG A 140 2.60 4.28 -9.38
C ARG A 140 2.66 4.66 -10.85
N GLU A 141 1.80 4.04 -11.66
CA GLU A 141 1.72 4.32 -13.10
C GLU A 141 1.25 5.74 -13.41
N ALA A 142 0.22 6.23 -12.71
CA ALA A 142 -0.31 7.58 -12.90
C ALA A 142 0.72 8.66 -12.53
N HIS A 143 1.47 8.44 -11.45
CA HIS A 143 2.54 9.35 -11.02
C HIS A 143 3.68 9.38 -12.03
N ALA A 144 4.06 8.24 -12.61
CA ALA A 144 5.05 8.19 -13.69
C ALA A 144 4.60 8.98 -14.94
N ILE A 145 3.31 8.92 -15.28
CA ILE A 145 2.73 9.74 -16.36
C ILE A 145 2.75 11.22 -15.98
N SER A 146 2.36 11.58 -14.76
CA SER A 146 2.39 12.96 -14.25
C SER A 146 3.80 13.56 -14.28
N GLN A 147 4.82 12.77 -13.94
CA GLN A 147 6.21 13.19 -14.01
C GLN A 147 6.67 13.48 -15.44
N ARG A 148 6.31 12.62 -16.41
CA ARG A 148 6.56 12.89 -17.85
C ARG A 148 5.73 14.05 -18.40
N ASN A 149 4.52 14.25 -17.88
CA ASN A 149 3.67 15.39 -18.24
C ASN A 149 4.33 16.72 -17.85
N ARG A 150 5.04 16.78 -16.71
CA ARG A 150 5.82 17.98 -16.31
C ARG A 150 6.94 18.32 -17.29
N SER A 151 7.48 17.36 -18.04
CA SER A 151 8.45 17.60 -19.12
C SER A 151 7.81 17.71 -20.51
N GLY A 152 6.47 17.67 -20.61
CA GLY A 152 5.76 17.75 -21.89
C GLY A 152 5.83 16.48 -22.74
N GLU A 153 6.23 15.35 -22.15
CA GLU A 153 6.47 14.08 -22.85
C GLU A 153 5.27 13.12 -22.82
N ALA A 154 4.20 13.46 -22.11
CA ALA A 154 3.00 12.64 -22.00
C ALA A 154 1.96 13.01 -23.07
N SER A 155 1.41 12.00 -23.73
CA SER A 155 0.29 12.15 -24.66
C SER A 155 -1.03 12.37 -23.91
N THR A 156 -2.02 13.01 -24.55
CA THR A 156 -3.35 13.24 -23.97
C THR A 156 -4.06 11.94 -23.55
N GLU A 157 -3.80 10.83 -24.25
CA GLU A 157 -4.34 9.51 -23.87
C GLU A 157 -3.74 8.98 -22.56
N GLU A 158 -2.42 9.15 -22.39
CA GLU A 158 -1.75 8.84 -21.14
C GLU A 158 -2.29 9.71 -20.00
N LEU A 159 -2.53 11.00 -20.25
CA LEU A 159 -3.14 11.91 -19.27
C LEU A 159 -4.55 11.44 -18.85
N ARG A 160 -5.37 10.99 -19.80
CA ARG A 160 -6.69 10.39 -19.49
C ARG A 160 -6.53 9.14 -18.63
N THR A 161 -5.56 8.30 -18.96
CA THR A 161 -5.26 7.08 -18.19
C THR A 161 -4.82 7.42 -16.75
N ALA A 162 -3.97 8.44 -16.58
CA ALA A 162 -3.55 8.91 -15.26
C ALA A 162 -4.74 9.39 -14.42
N MET A 163 -5.67 10.15 -15.00
CA MET A 163 -6.89 10.60 -14.30
C MET A 163 -7.73 9.45 -13.77
N VAL A 164 -7.94 8.40 -14.58
CA VAL A 164 -8.71 7.21 -14.17
C VAL A 164 -8.00 6.46 -13.04
N ARG A 165 -6.67 6.33 -13.12
CA ARG A 165 -5.88 5.65 -12.09
C ARG A 165 -5.83 6.43 -10.78
N TYR A 166 -5.67 7.75 -10.84
CA TYR A 166 -5.77 8.62 -9.68
C TYR A 166 -7.16 8.58 -9.04
N ARG A 167 -8.23 8.52 -9.85
CA ARG A 167 -9.59 8.35 -9.35
C ARG A 167 -9.73 7.10 -8.47
N GLY A 168 -9.14 5.99 -8.90
CA GLY A 168 -9.15 4.73 -8.17
C GLY A 168 -8.57 4.88 -6.75
N LEU A 169 -7.35 5.43 -6.64
CA LEU A 169 -6.73 5.66 -5.33
C LEU A 169 -7.51 6.71 -4.51
N PHE A 170 -8.00 7.77 -5.14
CA PHE A 170 -8.76 8.81 -4.45
C PHE A 170 -10.02 8.24 -3.77
N ASP A 171 -10.79 7.41 -4.49
CA ASP A 171 -11.96 6.74 -3.92
C ASP A 171 -11.60 5.81 -2.76
N ASP A 172 -10.50 5.10 -2.90
CA ASP A 172 -10.00 4.16 -1.90
C ASP A 172 -9.59 4.88 -0.60
N LEU A 173 -8.79 5.94 -0.71
CA LEU A 173 -8.39 6.81 0.41
C LEU A 173 -9.59 7.40 1.15
N LEU A 174 -10.67 7.74 0.43
CA LEU A 174 -11.91 8.20 1.03
C LEU A 174 -12.68 7.05 1.71
N ARG A 175 -12.76 5.85 1.13
CA ARG A 175 -13.51 4.72 1.72
C ARG A 175 -12.94 4.27 3.06
N HIS A 176 -11.62 4.13 3.15
CA HIS A 176 -10.91 3.71 4.36
C HIS A 176 -10.91 4.76 5.48
N GLY A 177 -11.62 5.89 5.31
CA GLY A 177 -11.76 6.98 6.27
C GLY A 177 -13.11 7.06 6.96
N THR A 178 -13.94 6.01 6.92
CA THR A 178 -15.25 6.02 7.58
C THR A 178 -15.10 5.50 9.01
N PRO A 179 -15.30 6.33 10.06
CA PRO A 179 -15.41 5.80 11.41
C PRO A 179 -16.78 5.11 11.52
N GLY A 180 -16.81 3.78 11.44
CA GLY A 180 -18.00 2.98 11.75
C GLY A 180 -18.35 1.87 10.76
N GLY A 181 -17.63 0.75 10.86
CA GLY A 181 -18.05 -0.57 10.35
C GLY A 181 -17.68 -1.73 11.27
N GLY A 182 -17.08 -1.44 12.44
CA GLY A 182 -16.89 -2.41 13.52
C GLY A 182 -18.19 -2.64 14.28
N ALA A 183 -19.17 -3.30 13.65
CA ALA A 183 -20.35 -3.85 14.30
C ALA A 183 -20.33 -5.39 14.19
N ARG A 184 -19.61 -5.99 15.15
CA ARG A 184 -19.92 -7.21 15.91
C ARG A 184 -20.73 -8.34 15.24
N SER A 185 -20.15 -9.54 15.39
CA SER A 185 -20.80 -10.85 15.50
C SER A 185 -21.58 -11.40 14.30
N ARG A 186 -21.03 -12.46 13.70
CA ARG A 186 -21.57 -13.82 13.83
C ARG A 186 -20.52 -14.87 13.48
#